data_AF-A0A3Q3GS95-F1
#
_entry.id   AF-A0A3Q3GS95-F1
#
_cell.length_a   1.000
_cell.length_b   1.000
_cell.length_c   1.000
_cell.angle_alpha   90.00
_cell.angle_beta   90.00
_cell.angle_gamma   90.00
#
_symmetry.space_group_name_H-M   'P 1'
#
loop_
_entity.id
_entity.type
_entity.pdbx_description
1 polymer ?
#
loop_
_entity_poly.entity_id
_entity_poly.type
_entity_poly.pdbx_seq_one_letter_code
_entity_poly.pdbx_strand_id
1 'polypeptide(L)'
;MAPSTSSQLLSALLIAFSASVVNSQYEKYSFRSFPRNELMPLESAYKYALDQYTGEKWKETVDYMEVSLRLYRLLRDSEAFCNLNCSSVRLDDEQKFAEFPELRAFGNVMKRAQCLKRCKQGLPAFRQTMPSRDTIEEFERREPYKYLQYAYFKSDNLAKAVSAAHTFLLKHPDDEMMQRNMAYYKSMPGAEDHLKDLETKSYETLFVRSVRAYNGENFRTSVSDMELALRDFFKVYDECLAASEGPRDIKDFKDFYPSIADHYIEVLDRKVRCESDLTPVVGGFVVEKFVHIFLFADTCYLQLSTILNAVPCAASYMLFDPSDEVMKNNVAYYKFHKSQWGLIEEDFLPRPVRHINDYKPYTQTEAQVVPVQSLNPI
;
A
#
# COMPACT_ATOMS: atom_id res chain seq x y z
N MET A 1 -42.43 23.98 29.60
CA MET A 1 -42.12 22.91 28.63
C MET A 1 -41.02 23.42 27.71
N ALA A 2 -39.77 23.04 27.99
CA ALA A 2 -38.61 23.38 27.15
C ALA A 2 -37.74 22.11 27.11
N PRO A 3 -37.37 21.59 25.92
CA PRO A 3 -36.67 20.33 25.83
C PRO A 3 -35.15 20.51 25.99
N SER A 4 -34.56 19.43 26.49
CA SER A 4 -33.17 19.23 26.88
C SER A 4 -32.15 19.47 25.77
N THR A 5 -31.27 20.47 25.95
CA THR A 5 -30.12 20.78 25.08
C THR A 5 -28.87 19.93 25.37
N SER A 6 -28.95 18.93 26.26
CA SER A 6 -27.78 18.16 26.69
C SER A 6 -27.38 16.99 25.77
N SER A 7 -28.26 16.55 24.86
CA SER A 7 -28.01 15.33 24.06
C SER A 7 -27.25 15.59 22.75
N GLN A 8 -27.18 16.83 22.27
CA GLN A 8 -26.52 17.14 20.99
C GLN A 8 -25.01 17.44 21.12
N LEU A 9 -24.54 17.83 22.31
CA LEU A 9 -23.12 18.09 22.56
C LEU A 9 -22.30 16.79 22.71
N LEU A 10 -22.91 15.71 23.22
CA LEU A 10 -22.26 14.41 23.37
C LEU A 10 -22.09 13.68 22.02
N SER A 11 -23.04 13.82 21.09
CA SER A 11 -22.89 13.26 19.73
C SER A 11 -21.85 13.99 18.89
N ALA A 12 -21.63 15.29 19.11
CA ALA A 12 -20.59 16.05 18.40
C ALA A 12 -19.17 15.71 18.88
N LEU A 13 -19.00 15.36 20.17
CA LEU A 13 -17.70 14.96 20.73
C LEU A 13 -17.29 13.52 20.38
N LEU A 14 -18.26 12.62 20.13
CA LEU A 14 -17.97 11.24 19.70
C LEU A 14 -17.62 11.12 18.22
N ILE A 15 -17.99 12.10 17.38
CA ILE A 15 -17.62 12.12 15.95
C ILE A 15 -16.22 12.73 15.74
N ALA A 16 -15.68 13.46 16.72
CA ALA A 16 -14.34 14.05 16.64
C ALA A 16 -13.19 13.06 16.97
N PHE A 17 -13.49 11.88 17.50
CA PHE A 17 -12.48 10.89 17.92
C PHE A 17 -12.29 9.70 16.98
N SER A 18 -12.97 9.66 15.83
CA SER A 18 -12.89 8.55 14.88
C SER A 18 -12.45 9.01 13.49
N ALA A 19 -11.25 9.58 13.38
CA ALA A 19 -10.44 9.60 12.14
C ALA A 19 -9.09 10.28 12.41
N SER A 20 -8.30 9.79 13.37
CA SER A 20 -6.85 9.90 13.21
C SER A 20 -6.45 8.93 12.11
N VAL A 21 -6.69 9.31 10.84
CA VAL A 21 -5.95 8.71 9.74
C VAL A 21 -4.49 9.04 10.04
N VAL A 22 -3.73 8.03 10.44
CA VAL A 22 -2.29 8.18 10.66
C VAL A 22 -1.69 8.30 9.27
N ASN A 23 -1.66 9.54 8.77
CA ASN A 23 -0.94 9.85 7.56
C ASN A 23 0.55 9.70 7.85
N SER A 24 1.29 9.06 6.94
CA SER A 24 2.75 9.07 6.99
C SER A 24 3.28 10.52 7.06
N GLN A 25 4.48 10.75 7.60
CA GLN A 25 4.98 12.10 7.91
C GLN A 25 4.93 13.06 6.70
N TYR A 26 4.97 12.52 5.48
CA TYR A 26 5.03 13.27 4.24
C TYR A 26 3.76 13.18 3.37
N GLU A 27 2.66 12.64 3.89
CA GLU A 27 1.35 12.55 3.21
C GLU A 27 0.51 13.84 3.29
N LYS A 28 1.05 14.93 3.85
CA LYS A 28 0.33 16.19 4.05
C LYS A 28 0.22 17.07 2.80
N TYR A 29 0.16 16.47 1.61
CA TYR A 29 -0.01 17.20 0.35
C TYR A 29 -1.11 16.59 -0.51
N SER A 30 -1.71 17.40 -1.37
CA SER A 30 -2.60 16.93 -2.44
C SER A 30 -1.87 17.06 -3.76
N PHE A 31 -1.77 15.99 -4.54
CA PHE A 31 -1.08 16.02 -5.84
C PHE A 31 -1.75 16.98 -6.84
N ARG A 32 -3.02 17.35 -6.61
CA ARG A 32 -3.74 18.40 -7.37
C ARG A 32 -3.39 19.82 -6.92
N SER A 33 -2.95 19.99 -5.68
CA SER A 33 -2.67 21.28 -5.04
C SER A 33 -1.38 21.23 -4.23
N PHE A 34 -0.29 20.84 -4.88
CA PHE A 34 1.05 20.79 -4.26
C PHE A 34 1.54 22.22 -3.93
N PRO A 35 2.21 22.43 -2.77
CA PRO A 35 2.74 23.74 -2.41
C PRO A 35 3.68 24.29 -3.49
N ARG A 36 3.34 25.46 -4.07
CA ARG A 36 4.10 26.02 -5.21
C ARG A 36 5.54 26.36 -4.86
N ASN A 37 5.81 26.75 -3.62
CA ASN A 37 7.14 27.09 -3.11
C ASN A 37 8.06 25.86 -2.96
N GLU A 38 7.50 24.65 -2.90
CA GLU A 38 8.25 23.40 -2.81
C GLU A 38 8.37 22.68 -4.16
N LEU A 39 7.62 23.13 -5.17
CA LEU A 39 7.58 22.48 -6.48
C LEU A 39 8.86 22.78 -7.27
N MET A 40 9.69 21.77 -7.44
CA MET A 40 10.93 21.81 -8.21
C MET A 40 11.27 20.41 -8.75
N PRO A 41 12.27 20.24 -9.64
CA PRO A 41 12.70 18.93 -10.08
C PRO A 41 13.21 18.07 -8.91
N LEU A 42 12.72 16.83 -8.80
CA LEU A 42 13.08 15.89 -7.73
C LEU A 42 14.60 15.72 -7.62
N GLU A 43 15.25 15.45 -8.75
CA GLU A 43 16.68 15.19 -8.81
C GLU A 43 17.51 16.41 -8.38
N SER A 44 17.04 17.63 -8.70
CA SER A 44 17.70 18.86 -8.25
C SER A 44 17.57 19.06 -6.75
N ALA A 45 16.37 18.85 -6.18
CA ALA A 45 16.16 18.96 -4.73
C ALA A 45 17.03 17.95 -3.97
N TYR A 46 17.07 16.72 -4.46
CA TYR A 46 17.82 15.65 -3.82
C TYR A 46 19.34 15.85 -3.90
N LYS A 47 19.88 16.17 -5.08
CA LYS A 47 21.32 16.49 -5.22
C LYS A 47 21.73 17.66 -4.34
N TYR A 48 20.91 18.72 -4.29
CA TYR A 48 21.17 19.85 -3.42
C TYR A 48 21.21 19.45 -1.93
N ALA A 49 20.30 18.56 -1.49
CA ALA A 49 20.30 18.04 -0.12
C ALA A 49 21.58 17.26 0.20
N LEU A 50 22.08 16.45 -0.75
CA LEU A 50 23.34 15.72 -0.62
C LEU A 50 24.56 16.65 -0.58
N ASP A 51 24.58 17.70 -1.41
CA ASP A 51 25.62 18.72 -1.37
C ASP A 51 25.64 19.44 -0.01
N GLN A 52 24.47 19.77 0.55
CA GLN A 52 24.40 20.37 1.89
C GLN A 52 24.81 19.37 2.98
N TYR A 53 24.53 18.08 2.80
CA TYR A 53 24.95 17.03 3.74
C TYR A 53 26.47 16.90 3.79
N THR A 54 27.13 16.90 2.62
CA THR A 54 28.60 16.87 2.55
C THR A 54 29.23 18.14 3.12
N GLY A 55 28.56 19.29 2.99
CA GLY A 55 28.95 20.56 3.61
C GLY A 55 28.54 20.71 5.08
N GLU A 56 28.03 19.66 5.73
CA GLU A 56 27.57 19.65 7.13
C GLU A 56 26.49 20.71 7.48
N LYS A 57 25.71 21.13 6.50
CA LYS A 57 24.59 22.07 6.68
C LYS A 57 23.30 21.30 6.98
N TRP A 58 23.20 20.82 8.21
CA TRP A 58 22.19 19.84 8.62
C TRP A 58 20.74 20.30 8.44
N LYS A 59 20.46 21.58 8.72
CA LYS A 59 19.11 22.13 8.58
C LYS A 59 18.66 22.14 7.12
N GLU A 60 19.50 22.65 6.23
CA GLU A 60 19.25 22.70 4.80
C GLU A 60 19.16 21.31 4.19
N THR A 61 19.99 20.35 4.65
CA THR A 61 19.84 18.95 4.27
C THR A 61 18.47 18.43 4.63
N VAL A 62 18.02 18.61 5.88
CA VAL A 62 16.70 18.16 6.34
C VAL A 62 15.61 18.76 5.45
N ASP A 63 15.62 20.08 5.24
CA ASP A 63 14.59 20.79 4.49
C ASP A 63 14.46 20.23 3.06
N TYR A 64 15.57 20.11 2.33
CA TYR A 64 15.55 19.64 0.94
C TYR A 64 15.34 18.13 0.81
N MET A 65 15.78 17.33 1.79
CA MET A 65 15.54 15.89 1.80
C MET A 65 14.06 15.57 2.10
N GLU A 66 13.42 16.31 3.01
CA GLU A 66 11.99 16.17 3.24
C GLU A 66 11.17 16.63 2.01
N VAL A 67 11.59 17.71 1.33
CA VAL A 67 10.97 18.17 0.06
C VAL A 67 11.13 17.12 -1.03
N SER A 68 12.32 16.52 -1.19
CA SER A 68 12.55 15.50 -2.21
C SER A 68 11.66 14.26 -1.98
N LEU A 69 11.48 13.82 -0.72
CA LEU A 69 10.55 12.75 -0.36
C LEU A 69 9.09 13.07 -0.72
N ARG A 70 8.66 14.34 -0.60
CA ARG A 70 7.32 14.77 -1.03
C ARG A 70 7.20 14.86 -2.55
N LEU A 71 8.23 15.33 -3.25
CA LEU A 71 8.28 15.39 -4.72
C LEU A 71 8.27 14.00 -5.35
N TYR A 72 8.96 13.04 -4.74
CA TYR A 72 8.95 11.64 -5.17
C TYR A 72 7.54 11.04 -5.07
N ARG A 73 6.87 11.21 -3.92
CA ARG A 73 5.46 10.80 -3.76
C ARG A 73 4.56 11.50 -4.79
N LEU A 74 4.74 12.81 -4.99
CA LEU A 74 3.95 13.59 -5.95
C LEU A 74 4.03 12.98 -7.35
N LEU A 75 5.22 12.57 -7.76
CA LEU A 75 5.44 11.90 -9.03
C LEU A 75 4.73 10.54 -9.08
N ARG A 76 4.96 9.67 -8.09
CA ARG A 76 4.36 8.32 -8.02
C ARG A 76 2.84 8.35 -8.02
N ASP A 77 2.23 9.21 -7.21
CA ASP A 77 0.78 9.37 -7.11
C ASP A 77 0.19 9.91 -8.43
N SER A 78 0.90 10.84 -9.09
CA SER A 78 0.49 11.39 -10.38
C SER A 78 0.58 10.35 -11.51
N GLU A 79 1.58 9.46 -11.48
CA GLU A 79 1.72 8.33 -12.40
C GLU A 79 0.59 7.32 -12.21
N ALA A 80 0.36 6.87 -10.98
CA ALA A 80 -0.73 5.96 -10.64
C ALA A 80 -2.07 6.52 -11.11
N PHE A 81 -2.36 7.77 -10.76
CA PHE A 81 -3.62 8.44 -11.12
C PHE A 81 -3.87 8.44 -12.63
N CYS A 82 -2.88 8.83 -13.44
CA CYS A 82 -3.06 8.86 -14.89
C CYS A 82 -3.14 7.45 -15.51
N ASN A 83 -2.32 6.51 -15.05
CA ASN A 83 -2.30 5.16 -15.60
C ASN A 83 -3.58 4.38 -15.28
N LEU A 84 -4.15 4.54 -14.07
CA LEU A 84 -5.44 3.98 -13.69
C LEU A 84 -6.58 4.55 -14.55
N ASN A 85 -6.68 5.87 -14.64
CA ASN A 85 -7.77 6.53 -15.38
C ASN A 85 -7.72 6.28 -16.90
N CYS A 86 -6.55 5.99 -17.45
CA CYS A 86 -6.37 5.69 -18.87
C CYS A 86 -6.31 4.19 -19.19
N SER A 87 -6.39 3.29 -18.20
CA SER A 87 -6.20 1.85 -18.36
C SER A 87 -7.23 1.17 -19.27
N SER A 88 -8.50 1.61 -19.19
CA SER A 88 -9.64 1.05 -19.94
C SER A 88 -9.90 1.73 -21.27
N VAL A 89 -9.16 2.80 -21.60
CA VAL A 89 -9.38 3.56 -22.84
C VAL A 89 -9.00 2.71 -24.05
N ARG A 90 -9.93 2.61 -25.01
CA ARG A 90 -9.78 1.86 -26.28
C ARG A 90 -10.20 2.74 -27.45
N LEU A 91 -9.87 2.30 -28.67
CA LEU A 91 -10.40 2.91 -29.89
C LEU A 91 -11.94 2.88 -29.89
N ASP A 92 -12.55 3.87 -30.54
CA ASP A 92 -14.01 3.99 -30.57
C ASP A 92 -14.67 2.93 -31.50
N ASP A 93 -13.94 2.46 -32.52
CA ASP A 93 -14.34 1.37 -33.43
C ASP A 93 -13.17 0.41 -33.66
N GLU A 94 -13.06 -0.59 -32.79
CA GLU A 94 -12.04 -1.64 -32.90
C GLU A 94 -12.34 -2.62 -34.06
N GLN A 95 -13.61 -2.76 -34.41
CA GLN A 95 -14.12 -3.68 -35.44
C GLN A 95 -13.66 -3.26 -36.83
N LYS A 96 -13.46 -1.97 -37.08
CA LYS A 96 -12.81 -1.47 -38.31
C LYS A 96 -11.45 -2.12 -38.58
N PHE A 97 -10.74 -2.52 -37.52
CA PHE A 97 -9.45 -3.21 -37.59
C PHE A 97 -9.58 -4.71 -37.28
N ALA A 98 -10.76 -5.30 -37.51
CA ALA A 98 -11.05 -6.73 -37.31
C ALA A 98 -10.03 -7.64 -38.04
N GLU A 99 -9.69 -7.27 -39.27
CA GLU A 99 -8.79 -8.04 -40.14
C GLU A 99 -7.30 -7.69 -39.94
N PHE A 100 -7.00 -6.67 -39.13
CA PHE A 100 -5.64 -6.17 -38.91
C PHE A 100 -5.29 -6.14 -37.41
N PRO A 101 -4.93 -7.29 -36.82
CA PRO A 101 -4.70 -7.40 -35.37
C PRO A 101 -3.64 -6.44 -34.84
N GLU A 102 -2.54 -6.26 -35.58
CA GLU A 102 -1.45 -5.37 -35.22
C GLU A 102 -1.88 -3.90 -35.21
N LEU A 103 -2.60 -3.44 -36.24
CA LEU A 103 -3.14 -2.08 -36.30
C LEU A 103 -4.16 -1.83 -35.18
N ARG A 104 -4.98 -2.82 -34.82
CA ARG A 104 -5.89 -2.72 -33.69
C ARG A 104 -5.14 -2.57 -32.37
N ALA A 105 -4.12 -3.41 -32.15
CA ALA A 105 -3.31 -3.37 -30.93
C ALA A 105 -2.60 -2.01 -30.79
N PHE A 106 -1.88 -1.55 -31.83
CA PHE A 106 -1.20 -0.26 -31.79
C PHE A 106 -2.16 0.93 -31.78
N GLY A 107 -3.33 0.82 -32.39
CA GLY A 107 -4.36 1.84 -32.31
C GLY A 107 -4.87 2.04 -30.87
N ASN A 108 -5.05 0.95 -30.12
CA ASN A 108 -5.36 1.03 -28.68
C ASN A 108 -4.20 1.65 -27.87
N VAL A 109 -2.95 1.31 -28.19
CA VAL A 109 -1.77 1.93 -27.58
C VAL A 109 -1.76 3.43 -27.85
N MET A 110 -2.04 3.88 -29.08
CA MET A 110 -2.11 5.29 -29.44
C MET A 110 -3.22 6.02 -28.70
N LYS A 111 -4.42 5.43 -28.58
CA LYS A 111 -5.53 6.02 -27.82
C LYS A 111 -5.18 6.16 -26.34
N ARG A 112 -4.56 5.13 -25.74
CA ARG A 112 -4.07 5.19 -24.36
C ARG A 112 -3.00 6.27 -24.18
N ALA A 113 -2.04 6.36 -25.11
CA ALA A 113 -1.00 7.39 -25.10
C ALA A 113 -1.59 8.81 -25.19
N GLN A 114 -2.62 9.02 -26.00
CA GLN A 114 -3.34 10.30 -26.07
C GLN A 114 -4.00 10.66 -24.73
N CYS A 115 -4.67 9.70 -24.08
CA CYS A 115 -5.24 9.88 -22.75
C CYS A 115 -4.17 10.26 -21.71
N LEU A 116 -3.07 9.51 -21.68
CA LEU A 116 -1.96 9.76 -20.75
C LEU A 116 -1.34 11.13 -20.97
N LYS A 117 -1.09 11.52 -22.23
CA LYS A 117 -0.55 12.84 -22.56
C LYS A 117 -1.44 13.96 -22.01
N ARG A 118 -2.76 13.87 -22.23
CA ARG A 118 -3.73 14.85 -21.72
C ARG A 118 -3.78 14.87 -20.19
N CYS A 119 -3.78 13.71 -19.54
CA CYS A 119 -3.79 13.61 -18.09
C CYS A 119 -2.53 14.23 -17.47
N LYS A 120 -1.35 13.84 -17.97
CA LYS A 120 -0.06 14.30 -17.44
C LYS A 120 0.13 15.81 -17.60
N GLN A 121 -0.32 16.41 -18.71
CA GLN A 121 -0.30 17.87 -18.91
C GLN A 121 -1.04 18.66 -17.81
N GLY A 122 -2.05 18.05 -17.18
CA GLY A 122 -2.84 18.67 -16.13
C GLY A 122 -2.19 18.69 -14.75
N LEU A 123 -1.12 17.91 -14.52
CA LEU A 123 -0.57 17.68 -13.17
C LEU A 123 0.78 18.37 -12.96
N PRO A 124 1.03 18.92 -11.76
CA PRO A 124 2.25 19.70 -11.47
C PRO A 124 3.53 18.85 -11.52
N ALA A 125 3.45 17.56 -11.20
CA ALA A 125 4.58 16.63 -11.24
C ALA A 125 5.28 16.61 -12.60
N PHE A 126 4.49 16.58 -13.69
CA PHE A 126 4.99 16.46 -15.06
C PHE A 126 5.32 17.81 -15.71
N ARG A 127 5.24 18.91 -14.96
CA ARG A 127 5.79 20.21 -15.38
C ARG A 127 7.28 20.34 -15.04
N GLN A 128 7.79 19.46 -14.18
CA GLN A 128 9.18 19.41 -13.80
C GLN A 128 9.96 18.46 -14.71
N THR A 129 11.28 18.62 -14.74
CA THR A 129 12.18 17.64 -15.38
C THR A 129 12.03 16.29 -14.68
N MET A 130 11.88 15.23 -15.46
CA MET A 130 11.81 13.86 -14.94
C MET A 130 13.15 13.48 -14.29
N PRO A 131 13.14 12.82 -13.12
CA PRO A 131 14.34 12.34 -12.48
C PRO A 131 14.95 11.15 -13.25
N SER A 132 16.26 10.97 -13.11
CA SER A 132 16.97 9.78 -13.59
C SER A 132 16.47 8.48 -12.93
N ARG A 133 16.67 7.35 -13.61
CA ARG A 133 16.35 6.01 -13.09
C ARG A 133 17.03 5.74 -11.75
N ASP A 134 18.30 6.12 -11.62
CA ASP A 134 19.09 5.91 -10.41
C ASP A 134 18.49 6.67 -9.23
N THR A 135 18.04 7.91 -9.44
CA THR A 135 17.32 8.67 -8.41
C THR A 135 16.05 7.93 -7.99
N ILE A 136 15.25 7.42 -8.91
CA ILE A 136 14.03 6.66 -8.56
C ILE A 136 14.37 5.41 -7.74
N GLU A 137 15.40 4.66 -8.13
CA GLU A 137 15.84 3.45 -7.42
C GLU A 137 16.30 3.75 -5.99
N GLU A 138 17.01 4.86 -5.76
CA GLU A 138 17.41 5.27 -4.41
C GLU A 138 16.21 5.56 -3.50
N PHE A 139 15.16 6.20 -4.03
CA PHE A 139 13.93 6.46 -3.27
C PHE A 139 13.14 5.17 -3.03
N GLU A 140 13.05 4.27 -4.01
CA GLU A 140 12.43 2.95 -3.85
C GLU A 140 13.14 2.11 -2.78
N ARG A 141 14.46 2.28 -2.64
CA ARG A 141 15.31 1.66 -1.62
C ARG A 141 15.34 2.43 -0.30
N ARG A 142 14.60 3.53 -0.15
CA ARG A 142 14.58 4.36 1.08
C ARG A 142 15.96 4.97 1.42
N GLU A 143 16.88 5.12 0.46
CA GLU A 143 18.21 5.75 0.68
C GLU A 143 18.15 7.16 1.28
N PRO A 144 17.19 8.05 0.94
CA PRO A 144 17.09 9.37 1.57
C PRO A 144 17.07 9.31 3.11
N TYR A 145 16.49 8.25 3.69
CA TYR A 145 16.41 8.07 5.14
C TYR A 145 17.76 7.82 5.81
N LYS A 146 18.73 7.27 5.08
CA LYS A 146 20.12 7.06 5.54
C LYS A 146 20.81 8.37 5.90
N TYR A 147 20.62 9.38 5.06
CA TYR A 147 21.16 10.73 5.25
C TYR A 147 20.31 11.52 6.25
N LEU A 148 18.99 11.39 6.13
CA LEU A 148 18.03 12.14 6.91
C LEU A 148 18.13 11.83 8.41
N GLN A 149 18.33 10.56 8.78
CA GLN A 149 18.50 10.20 10.19
C GLN A 149 19.69 10.89 10.85
N TYR A 150 20.82 10.99 10.14
CA TYR A 150 22.02 11.64 10.67
C TYR A 150 21.84 13.15 10.72
N ALA A 151 21.26 13.75 9.69
CA ALA A 151 20.99 15.18 9.66
C ALA A 151 20.00 15.60 10.77
N TYR A 152 18.98 14.79 11.06
CA TYR A 152 18.10 15.01 12.21
C TYR A 152 18.84 14.90 13.54
N PHE A 153 19.68 13.88 13.69
CA PHE A 153 20.47 13.70 14.90
C PHE A 153 21.39 14.89 15.14
N LYS A 154 22.08 15.37 14.10
CA LYS A 154 22.94 16.57 14.15
C LYS A 154 22.18 17.89 14.35
N SER A 155 20.87 17.88 14.13
CA SER A 155 19.98 19.02 14.36
C SER A 155 19.20 18.90 15.68
N ASP A 156 19.69 18.08 16.62
CA ASP A 156 19.07 17.82 17.93
C ASP A 156 17.62 17.31 17.86
N ASN A 157 17.25 16.62 16.76
CA ASN A 157 15.92 16.02 16.58
C ASN A 157 15.99 14.50 16.68
N LEU A 158 16.19 14.00 17.91
CA LEU A 158 16.31 12.57 18.18
C LEU A 158 15.06 11.79 17.72
N ALA A 159 13.86 12.33 17.95
CA ALA A 159 12.62 11.65 17.59
C ALA A 159 12.55 11.34 16.09
N LYS A 160 12.83 12.33 15.24
CA LYS A 160 12.83 12.12 13.80
C LYS A 160 14.03 11.29 13.32
N ALA A 161 15.18 11.40 14.00
CA ALA A 161 16.35 10.56 13.71
C ALA A 161 16.06 9.08 13.92
N VAL A 162 15.43 8.72 15.05
CA VAL A 162 14.99 7.34 15.34
C VAL A 162 14.02 6.85 14.28
N SER A 163 12.99 7.65 13.96
CA SER A 163 12.00 7.26 12.94
C SER A 163 12.61 7.06 11.56
N ALA A 164 13.52 7.94 11.13
CA ALA A 164 14.22 7.80 9.84
C ALA A 164 15.15 6.58 9.81
N ALA A 165 15.91 6.34 10.88
CA ALA A 165 16.76 5.15 10.98
C ALA A 165 15.94 3.85 10.98
N HIS A 166 14.81 3.84 11.70
CA HIS A 166 13.87 2.71 11.70
C HIS A 166 13.32 2.47 10.28
N THR A 167 12.85 3.53 9.61
CA THR A 167 12.32 3.47 8.24
C THR A 167 13.32 2.89 7.24
N PHE A 168 14.60 3.23 7.36
CA PHE A 168 15.68 2.69 6.52
C PHE A 168 15.93 1.19 6.80
N LEU A 169 16.07 0.81 8.08
CA LEU A 169 16.35 -0.57 8.49
C LEU A 169 15.28 -1.57 8.05
N LEU A 170 14.03 -1.14 7.83
CA LEU A 170 12.98 -2.02 7.30
C LEU A 170 13.27 -2.56 5.90
N LYS A 171 14.05 -1.85 5.07
CA LYS A 171 14.51 -2.33 3.75
C LYS A 171 15.97 -2.81 3.75
N HIS A 172 16.74 -2.43 4.76
CA HIS A 172 18.16 -2.76 4.89
C HIS A 172 18.45 -3.36 6.26
N PRO A 173 17.88 -4.54 6.60
CA PRO A 173 18.01 -5.12 7.94
C PRO A 173 19.45 -5.43 8.30
N ASP A 174 20.31 -5.68 7.31
CA ASP A 174 21.72 -6.07 7.48
C ASP A 174 22.72 -4.89 7.43
N ASP A 175 22.25 -3.63 7.34
CA ASP A 175 23.15 -2.47 7.32
C ASP A 175 23.80 -2.24 8.70
N GLU A 176 25.05 -2.70 8.85
CA GLU A 176 25.78 -2.64 10.13
C GLU A 176 25.92 -1.22 10.68
N MET A 177 26.10 -0.22 9.81
CA MET A 177 26.29 1.16 10.24
C MET A 177 24.99 1.70 10.86
N MET A 178 23.86 1.47 10.20
CA MET A 178 22.56 1.90 10.68
C MET A 178 22.14 1.13 11.93
N GLN A 179 22.45 -0.15 12.03
CA GLN A 179 22.22 -0.92 13.26
C GLN A 179 22.96 -0.32 14.45
N ARG A 180 24.23 0.08 14.29
CA ARG A 180 25.00 0.76 15.34
C ARG A 180 24.40 2.12 15.71
N ASN A 181 24.02 2.92 14.71
CA ASN A 181 23.34 4.20 14.95
C ASN A 181 22.03 4.01 15.71
N MET A 182 21.22 3.03 15.31
CA MET A 182 19.96 2.71 15.98
C MET A 182 20.18 2.21 17.42
N ALA A 183 21.19 1.37 17.66
CA ALA A 183 21.55 0.94 19.01
C ALA A 183 21.94 2.14 19.90
N TYR A 184 22.70 3.08 19.34
CA TYR A 184 23.04 4.33 20.02
C TYR A 184 21.80 5.18 20.31
N TYR A 185 20.90 5.37 19.34
CA TYR A 185 19.66 6.12 19.58
C TYR A 185 18.78 5.47 20.63
N LYS A 186 18.63 4.13 20.62
CA LYS A 186 17.88 3.39 21.65
C LYS A 186 18.47 3.52 23.06
N SER A 187 19.76 3.84 23.19
CA SER A 187 20.37 4.11 24.49
C SER A 187 19.95 5.45 25.09
N MET A 188 19.33 6.34 24.31
CA MET A 188 18.87 7.64 24.76
C MET A 188 17.46 7.57 25.37
N PRO A 189 17.18 8.32 26.45
CA PRO A 189 15.85 8.35 27.06
C PRO A 189 14.74 8.76 26.07
N GLY A 190 13.65 7.99 26.04
CA GLY A 190 12.46 8.30 25.22
C GLY A 190 12.56 7.87 23.75
N ALA A 191 13.65 7.24 23.31
CA ALA A 191 13.80 6.83 21.92
C ALA A 191 12.79 5.75 21.48
N GLU A 192 12.35 4.88 22.38
CA GLU A 192 11.42 3.78 22.08
C GLU A 192 10.07 4.27 21.56
N ASP A 193 9.60 5.45 22.01
CA ASP A 193 8.34 6.06 21.59
C ASP A 193 8.37 6.60 20.15
N HIS A 194 9.55 6.60 19.53
CA HIS A 194 9.82 7.19 18.22
C HIS A 194 10.15 6.16 17.13
N LEU A 195 10.03 4.86 17.43
CA LEU A 195 10.16 3.76 16.48
C LEU A 195 8.92 3.68 15.56
N LYS A 196 8.85 4.60 14.62
CA LYS A 196 7.76 4.72 13.65
C LYS A 196 8.33 4.63 12.24
N ASP A 197 7.70 3.84 11.39
CA ASP A 197 7.98 3.88 9.95
C ASP A 197 7.34 5.13 9.34
N LEU A 198 8.15 5.93 8.66
CA LEU A 198 7.76 7.16 7.99
C LEU A 198 7.14 6.90 6.61
N GLU A 199 7.10 5.64 6.17
CA GLU A 199 6.48 5.17 4.93
C GLU A 199 5.27 4.25 5.14
N THR A 200 4.81 4.05 6.39
CA THR A 200 3.67 3.19 6.73
C THR A 200 2.45 3.51 5.88
N LYS A 201 1.87 2.49 5.26
CA LYS A 201 0.62 2.58 4.49
C LYS A 201 -0.61 2.41 5.40
N SER A 202 -1.76 2.90 4.93
CA SER A 202 -2.99 2.90 5.74
C SER A 202 -3.44 1.51 6.17
N TYR A 203 -3.29 0.50 5.30
CA TYR A 203 -3.68 -0.89 5.61
C TYR A 203 -2.80 -1.52 6.69
N GLU A 204 -1.54 -1.11 6.86
CA GLU A 204 -0.62 -1.72 7.83
C GLU A 204 -1.08 -1.48 9.26
N THR A 205 -1.58 -0.28 9.55
CA THR A 205 -2.12 0.05 10.88
C THR A 205 -3.38 -0.75 11.18
N LEU A 206 -4.26 -0.92 10.18
CA LEU A 206 -5.45 -1.75 10.29
C LEU A 206 -5.08 -3.22 10.51
N PHE A 207 -4.08 -3.73 9.78
CA PHE A 207 -3.56 -5.08 9.93
C PHE A 207 -2.98 -5.33 11.33
N VAL A 208 -2.13 -4.43 11.84
CA VAL A 208 -1.59 -4.57 13.20
C VAL A 208 -2.70 -4.52 14.25
N ARG A 209 -3.70 -3.65 14.07
CA ARG A 209 -4.86 -3.58 14.97
C ARG A 209 -5.70 -4.87 14.92
N SER A 210 -5.89 -5.43 13.74
CA SER A 210 -6.65 -6.67 13.57
C SER A 210 -5.96 -7.86 14.22
N VAL A 211 -4.64 -8.01 14.05
CA VAL A 211 -3.85 -9.07 14.70
C VAL A 211 -3.89 -8.95 16.23
N ARG A 212 -3.82 -7.72 16.77
CA ARG A 212 -3.98 -7.51 18.23
C ARG A 212 -5.37 -7.90 18.71
N ALA A 213 -6.42 -7.56 17.96
CA ALA A 213 -7.79 -7.95 18.29
C ALA A 213 -7.99 -9.47 18.20
N TYR A 214 -7.40 -10.12 17.19
CA TYR A 214 -7.41 -11.58 17.03
C TYR A 214 -6.79 -12.28 18.25
N ASN A 215 -5.58 -11.86 18.66
CA ASN A 215 -4.89 -12.43 19.81
C ASN A 215 -5.60 -12.14 21.15
N GLY A 216 -6.42 -11.08 21.20
CA GLY A 216 -7.29 -10.77 22.33
C GLY A 216 -8.68 -11.41 22.24
N GLU A 217 -8.90 -12.38 21.33
CA GLU A 217 -10.17 -13.08 21.08
C GLU A 217 -11.35 -12.16 20.71
N ASN A 218 -11.07 -10.91 20.34
CA ASN A 218 -12.06 -9.98 19.84
C ASN A 218 -12.23 -10.18 18.32
N PHE A 219 -12.79 -11.32 17.94
CA PHE A 219 -12.96 -11.73 16.55
C PHE A 219 -13.79 -10.73 15.72
N ARG A 220 -14.74 -10.05 16.36
CA ARG A 220 -15.60 -9.05 15.70
C ARG A 220 -14.82 -7.82 15.27
N THR A 221 -13.97 -7.27 16.15
CA THR A 221 -13.10 -6.15 15.79
C THR A 221 -12.02 -6.61 14.81
N SER A 222 -11.44 -7.79 15.04
CA SER A 222 -10.43 -8.37 14.16
C SER A 222 -10.91 -8.45 12.71
N VAL A 223 -12.06 -9.08 12.46
CA VAL A 223 -12.58 -9.25 11.11
C VAL A 223 -12.94 -7.91 10.46
N SER A 224 -13.53 -6.98 11.21
CA SER A 224 -13.83 -5.64 10.71
C SER A 224 -12.56 -4.91 10.25
N ASP A 225 -11.47 -5.05 10.98
CA ASP A 225 -10.19 -4.42 10.65
C ASP A 225 -9.48 -5.14 9.50
N MET A 226 -9.57 -6.47 9.41
CA MET A 226 -9.03 -7.25 8.30
C MET A 226 -9.69 -6.90 6.97
N GLU A 227 -11.01 -6.77 6.93
CA GLU A 227 -11.73 -6.40 5.69
C GLU A 227 -11.35 -4.98 5.24
N LEU A 228 -11.21 -4.04 6.18
CA LEU A 228 -10.74 -2.69 5.87
C LEU A 228 -9.28 -2.70 5.38
N ALA A 229 -8.41 -3.49 6.01
CA ALA A 229 -7.01 -3.64 5.60
C ALA A 229 -6.89 -4.26 4.20
N LEU A 230 -7.68 -5.29 3.89
CA LEU A 230 -7.74 -5.92 2.56
C LEU A 230 -8.13 -4.90 1.48
N ARG A 231 -9.19 -4.12 1.72
CA ARG A 231 -9.63 -3.09 0.78
C ARG A 231 -8.54 -2.05 0.53
N ASP A 232 -7.96 -1.53 1.60
CA ASP A 232 -6.91 -0.52 1.51
C ASP A 232 -5.64 -1.07 0.86
N PHE A 233 -5.27 -2.33 1.14
CA PHE A 233 -4.12 -3.00 0.50
C PHE A 233 -4.31 -3.11 -1.01
N PHE A 234 -5.45 -3.61 -1.49
CA PHE A 234 -5.68 -3.76 -2.93
C PHE A 234 -5.70 -2.42 -3.66
N LYS A 235 -6.19 -1.37 -3.01
CA LYS A 235 -6.08 -0.01 -3.55
C LYS A 235 -4.62 0.41 -3.73
N VAL A 236 -3.79 0.24 -2.71
CA VAL A 236 -2.36 0.61 -2.77
C VAL A 236 -1.60 -0.31 -3.76
N TYR A 237 -1.99 -1.57 -3.87
CA TYR A 237 -1.46 -2.52 -4.84
C TYR A 237 -1.76 -2.10 -6.28
N ASP A 238 -3.00 -1.72 -6.59
CA ASP A 238 -3.39 -1.21 -7.91
C ASP A 238 -2.64 0.10 -8.25
N GLU A 239 -2.45 0.98 -7.26
CA GLU A 239 -1.64 2.19 -7.40
C GLU A 239 -0.17 1.84 -7.71
N CYS A 240 0.42 0.84 -7.05
CA CYS A 240 1.77 0.35 -7.33
C CYS A 240 1.91 -0.21 -8.76
N LEU A 241 0.95 -1.03 -9.19
CA LEU A 241 0.93 -1.59 -10.55
C LEU A 241 0.83 -0.49 -11.61
N ALA A 242 -0.02 0.50 -11.38
CA ALA A 242 -0.21 1.62 -12.29
C ALA A 242 1.00 2.56 -12.33
N ALA A 243 1.62 2.83 -11.19
CA ALA A 243 2.82 3.65 -11.12
C ALA A 243 4.04 2.95 -11.74
N SER A 244 4.06 1.62 -11.86
CA SER A 244 5.13 0.87 -12.53
C SER A 244 5.23 1.16 -14.05
N GLU A 245 4.17 1.69 -14.67
CA GLU A 245 4.12 2.06 -16.09
C GLU A 245 4.63 3.50 -16.34
N GLY A 246 5.65 3.91 -15.59
CA GLY A 246 6.29 5.22 -15.70
C GLY A 246 7.13 5.38 -16.97
N PRO A 247 7.64 6.60 -17.24
CA PRO A 247 8.53 6.84 -18.38
C PRO A 247 9.87 6.12 -18.23
N ARG A 248 10.53 5.87 -19.36
CA ARG A 248 11.83 5.21 -19.46
C ARG A 248 12.79 6.05 -20.29
N ASP A 249 14.06 6.07 -19.89
CA ASP A 249 15.14 6.60 -20.72
C ASP A 249 15.50 5.61 -21.84
N ILE A 250 15.35 6.04 -23.10
CA ILE A 250 15.81 5.27 -24.26
C ILE A 250 17.28 5.62 -24.50
N LYS A 251 18.19 4.80 -23.99
CA LYS A 251 19.64 5.04 -24.05
C LYS A 251 20.32 4.50 -25.32
N ASP A 252 19.72 3.48 -25.95
CA ASP A 252 20.29 2.79 -27.11
C ASP A 252 19.42 2.92 -28.35
N PHE A 253 20.05 2.86 -29.52
CA PHE A 253 19.33 2.66 -30.78
C PHE A 253 18.90 1.19 -30.88
N LYS A 254 17.59 0.95 -30.90
CA LYS A 254 17.00 -0.39 -30.98
C LYS A 254 15.89 -0.39 -32.02
N ASP A 255 15.68 -1.53 -32.67
CA ASP A 255 14.51 -1.74 -33.52
C ASP A 255 13.22 -1.57 -32.70
N PHE A 256 12.13 -1.24 -33.39
CA PHE A 256 10.86 -0.89 -32.77
C PHE A 256 10.33 -1.98 -31.82
N TYR A 257 10.28 -3.23 -32.27
CA TYR A 257 9.74 -4.34 -31.49
C TYR A 257 10.61 -4.70 -30.27
N PRO A 258 11.95 -4.86 -30.41
CA PRO A 258 12.83 -5.01 -29.25
C PRO A 258 12.72 -3.86 -28.24
N SER A 259 12.57 -2.61 -28.70
CA SER A 259 12.39 -1.45 -27.80
C SER A 259 11.14 -1.57 -26.92
N ILE A 260 10.03 -2.04 -27.51
CA ILE A 260 8.78 -2.29 -26.79
C ILE A 260 8.96 -3.45 -25.81
N ALA A 261 9.51 -4.57 -26.28
CA ALA A 261 9.70 -5.77 -25.45
C ALA A 261 10.55 -5.46 -24.21
N ASP A 262 11.69 -4.78 -24.37
CA ASP A 262 12.55 -4.38 -23.26
C ASP A 262 11.83 -3.50 -22.25
N HIS A 263 11.03 -2.54 -22.71
CA HIS A 263 10.27 -1.67 -21.81
C HIS A 263 9.22 -2.47 -21.03
N TYR A 264 8.51 -3.41 -21.66
CA TYR A 264 7.53 -4.23 -20.96
C TYR A 264 8.18 -5.22 -19.99
N ILE A 265 9.38 -5.74 -20.28
CA ILE A 265 10.14 -6.56 -19.33
C ILE A 265 10.47 -5.74 -18.08
N GLU A 266 10.95 -4.50 -18.22
CA GLU A 266 11.23 -3.60 -17.09
C GLU A 266 9.97 -3.28 -16.27
N VAL A 267 8.83 -3.04 -16.95
CA VAL A 267 7.54 -2.79 -16.28
C VAL A 267 7.07 -4.03 -15.53
N LEU A 268 7.17 -5.22 -16.13
CA LEU A 268 6.77 -6.48 -15.50
C LEU A 268 7.63 -6.80 -14.27
N ASP A 269 8.94 -6.60 -14.36
CA ASP A 269 9.86 -6.77 -13.22
C ASP A 269 9.46 -5.91 -12.02
N ARG A 270 9.03 -4.65 -12.26
CA ARG A 270 8.50 -3.78 -11.20
C ARG A 270 7.15 -4.26 -10.66
N LYS A 271 6.24 -4.65 -11.56
CA LYS A 271 4.90 -5.12 -11.16
C LYS A 271 4.95 -6.37 -10.27
N VAL A 272 5.83 -7.32 -10.59
CA VAL A 272 5.99 -8.55 -9.80
C VAL A 272 6.48 -8.24 -8.37
N ARG A 273 7.23 -7.16 -8.18
CA ARG A 273 7.71 -6.73 -6.85
C ARG A 273 6.68 -5.99 -6.01
N CYS A 274 5.56 -5.54 -6.58
CA CYS A 274 4.57 -4.74 -5.85
C CYS A 274 4.01 -5.44 -4.60
N GLU A 275 3.76 -6.76 -4.65
CA GLU A 275 3.31 -7.50 -3.47
C GLU A 275 4.39 -7.45 -2.38
N SER A 276 5.62 -7.89 -2.72
CA SER A 276 6.73 -7.93 -1.75
C SER A 276 7.09 -6.57 -1.18
N ASP A 277 7.02 -5.50 -1.99
CA ASP A 277 7.30 -4.12 -1.55
C ASP A 277 6.21 -3.55 -0.64
N LEU A 278 4.99 -4.11 -0.68
CA LEU A 278 3.84 -3.73 0.14
C LEU A 278 3.56 -4.74 1.26
N THR A 279 4.39 -5.75 1.43
CA THR A 279 4.22 -6.68 2.56
C THR A 279 4.67 -5.98 3.85
N PRO A 280 3.80 -5.88 4.87
CA PRO A 280 4.11 -5.14 6.08
C PRO A 280 5.22 -5.81 6.90
N VAL A 281 6.00 -4.98 7.59
CA VAL A 281 6.98 -5.43 8.58
C VAL A 281 6.46 -5.10 9.97
N VAL A 282 6.11 -6.11 10.75
CA VAL A 282 5.52 -5.92 12.09
C VAL A 282 6.57 -6.22 13.15
N GLY A 283 6.96 -5.21 13.91
CA GLY A 283 7.93 -5.36 15.02
C GLY A 283 9.32 -5.85 14.57
N GLY A 284 9.71 -5.58 13.32
CA GLY A 284 10.98 -6.02 12.74
C GLY A 284 10.93 -7.40 12.08
N PHE A 285 9.79 -8.09 12.10
CA PHE A 285 9.59 -9.33 11.34
C PHE A 285 8.77 -9.05 10.09
N VAL A 286 9.31 -9.43 8.94
CA VAL A 286 8.59 -9.41 7.67
C VAL A 286 7.47 -10.43 7.78
N VAL A 287 6.22 -10.01 7.60
CA VAL A 287 5.12 -10.96 7.41
C VAL A 287 5.43 -11.72 6.12
N GLU A 288 5.54 -13.05 6.13
CA GLU A 288 6.01 -13.75 4.92
C GLU A 288 5.14 -13.50 3.70
N LYS A 289 3.81 -13.48 3.88
CA LYS A 289 2.83 -13.20 2.83
C LYS A 289 1.67 -12.41 3.39
N PHE A 290 1.33 -11.26 2.81
CA PHE A 290 0.14 -10.50 3.22
C PHE A 290 -1.15 -11.34 3.07
N VAL A 291 -1.15 -12.31 2.16
CA VAL A 291 -2.20 -13.31 1.96
C VAL A 291 -2.65 -14.03 3.24
N HIS A 292 -1.78 -14.16 4.26
CA HIS A 292 -2.16 -14.77 5.54
C HIS A 292 -3.33 -14.05 6.23
N ILE A 293 -3.63 -12.81 5.86
CA ILE A 293 -4.84 -12.12 6.30
C ILE A 293 -6.13 -12.89 5.98
N PHE A 294 -6.18 -13.66 4.88
CA PHE A 294 -7.32 -14.50 4.54
C PHE A 294 -7.48 -15.68 5.51
N LEU A 295 -6.37 -16.28 5.96
CA LEU A 295 -6.38 -17.34 6.97
C LEU A 295 -6.90 -16.82 8.32
N PHE A 296 -6.44 -15.64 8.75
CA PHE A 296 -6.95 -15.03 9.97
C PHE A 296 -8.44 -14.65 9.85
N ALA A 297 -8.86 -14.13 8.70
CA ALA A 297 -10.26 -13.76 8.45
C ALA A 297 -11.17 -15.00 8.44
N ASP A 298 -10.76 -16.09 7.77
CA ASP A 298 -11.44 -17.40 7.79
C ASP A 298 -11.70 -17.87 9.23
N THR A 299 -10.65 -17.86 10.05
CA THR A 299 -10.74 -18.26 11.45
C THR A 299 -11.68 -17.35 12.24
N CYS A 300 -11.62 -16.02 12.05
CA CYS A 300 -12.55 -15.09 12.71
C CYS A 300 -14.01 -15.36 12.32
N TYR A 301 -14.29 -15.58 11.03
CA TYR A 301 -15.64 -15.85 10.54
C TYR A 301 -16.19 -17.17 11.07
N LEU A 302 -15.34 -18.18 11.24
CA LEU A 302 -15.72 -19.43 11.92
C LEU A 302 -16.11 -19.21 13.37
N GLN A 303 -15.29 -18.51 14.14
CA GLN A 303 -15.56 -18.20 15.56
C GLN A 303 -16.85 -17.38 15.74
N LEU A 304 -17.20 -16.57 14.74
CA LEU A 304 -18.44 -15.79 14.72
C LEU A 304 -19.65 -16.54 14.13
N SER A 305 -19.51 -17.83 13.78
CA SER A 305 -20.56 -18.66 13.15
C SER A 305 -21.09 -18.11 11.82
N THR A 306 -20.26 -17.37 11.09
CA THR A 306 -20.57 -16.71 9.82
C THR A 306 -19.93 -17.45 8.64
N ILE A 307 -20.35 -18.70 8.43
CA ILE A 307 -19.71 -19.65 7.50
C ILE A 307 -19.68 -19.14 6.05
N LEU A 308 -20.74 -18.48 5.57
CA LEU A 308 -20.81 -17.92 4.20
C LEU A 308 -19.67 -16.95 3.87
N ASN A 309 -19.07 -16.31 4.88
CA ASN A 309 -17.92 -15.42 4.67
C ASN A 309 -16.57 -16.13 4.87
N ALA A 310 -16.55 -17.24 5.61
CA ALA A 310 -15.35 -18.02 5.87
C ALA A 310 -14.92 -18.81 4.61
N VAL A 311 -15.85 -19.50 3.96
CA VAL A 311 -15.55 -20.34 2.78
C VAL A 311 -14.84 -19.56 1.65
N PRO A 312 -15.27 -18.34 1.27
CA PRO A 312 -14.55 -17.55 0.27
C PRO A 312 -13.16 -17.08 0.73
N CYS A 313 -12.92 -16.87 2.03
CA CYS A 313 -11.57 -16.58 2.55
C CYS A 313 -10.65 -17.77 2.32
N ALA A 314 -11.11 -18.97 2.66
CA ALA A 314 -10.35 -20.20 2.45
C ALA A 314 -10.06 -20.42 0.95
N ALA A 315 -11.07 -20.25 0.10
CA ALA A 315 -10.90 -20.33 -1.35
C ALA A 315 -9.89 -19.30 -1.90
N SER A 316 -9.93 -18.06 -1.40
CA SER A 316 -8.96 -17.01 -1.74
C SER A 316 -7.54 -17.38 -1.33
N TYR A 317 -7.34 -17.89 -0.12
CA TYR A 317 -6.01 -18.30 0.36
C TYR A 317 -5.42 -19.42 -0.51
N MET A 318 -6.24 -20.41 -0.88
CA MET A 318 -5.83 -21.56 -1.70
C MET A 318 -5.33 -21.17 -3.11
N LEU A 319 -5.63 -19.97 -3.61
CA LEU A 319 -5.06 -19.48 -4.87
C LEU A 319 -3.56 -19.19 -4.76
N PHE A 320 -3.10 -18.79 -3.57
CA PHE A 320 -1.74 -18.33 -3.33
C PHE A 320 -0.87 -19.41 -2.70
N ASP A 321 -1.44 -20.22 -1.80
CA ASP A 321 -0.74 -21.34 -1.18
C ASP A 321 -1.58 -22.62 -1.23
N PRO A 322 -1.66 -23.27 -2.42
CA PRO A 322 -2.40 -24.51 -2.56
C PRO A 322 -1.74 -25.70 -1.84
N SER A 323 -0.51 -25.54 -1.32
CA SER A 323 0.21 -26.56 -0.56
C SER A 323 -0.09 -26.56 0.93
N ASP A 324 -0.66 -25.48 1.46
CA ASP A 324 -0.98 -25.35 2.89
C ASP A 324 -1.99 -26.41 3.36
N GLU A 325 -1.54 -27.29 4.25
CA GLU A 325 -2.36 -28.40 4.76
C GLU A 325 -3.49 -27.93 5.70
N VAL A 326 -3.30 -26.84 6.45
CA VAL A 326 -4.33 -26.29 7.34
C VAL A 326 -5.50 -25.81 6.49
N MET A 327 -5.23 -25.04 5.43
CA MET A 327 -6.28 -24.51 4.58
C MET A 327 -6.96 -25.60 3.74
N LYS A 328 -6.21 -26.61 3.27
CA LYS A 328 -6.82 -27.79 2.61
C LYS A 328 -7.84 -28.48 3.52
N ASN A 329 -7.49 -28.66 4.80
CA ASN A 329 -8.37 -29.27 5.78
C ASN A 329 -9.61 -28.41 6.03
N ASN A 330 -9.48 -27.08 6.13
CA ASN A 330 -10.62 -26.16 6.27
C ASN A 330 -11.57 -26.26 5.07
N VAL A 331 -11.04 -26.24 3.84
CA VAL A 331 -11.85 -26.39 2.63
C VAL A 331 -12.55 -27.75 2.58
N ALA A 332 -11.86 -28.84 2.95
CA ALA A 332 -12.46 -30.17 3.02
C ALA A 332 -13.57 -30.24 4.07
N TYR A 333 -13.36 -29.61 5.23
CA TYR A 333 -14.34 -29.49 6.31
C TYR A 333 -15.60 -28.74 5.85
N TYR A 334 -15.45 -27.61 5.15
CA TYR A 334 -16.56 -26.88 4.55
C TYR A 334 -17.33 -27.69 3.52
N LYS A 335 -16.63 -28.45 2.66
CA LYS A 335 -17.26 -29.35 1.69
C LYS A 335 -18.03 -30.49 2.35
N PHE A 336 -17.51 -31.04 3.44
CA PHE A 336 -18.17 -32.10 4.19
C PHE A 336 -19.49 -31.62 4.82
N HIS A 337 -19.50 -30.41 5.38
CA HIS A 337 -20.69 -29.80 6.00
C HIS A 337 -21.54 -28.96 5.04
N LYS A 338 -21.29 -29.04 3.72
CA LYS A 338 -21.92 -28.21 2.69
C LYS A 338 -23.45 -28.16 2.80
N SER A 339 -24.09 -29.32 2.87
CA SER A 339 -25.56 -29.42 2.98
C SER A 339 -26.10 -28.91 4.32
N GLN A 340 -25.35 -29.09 5.41
CA GLN A 340 -25.75 -28.66 6.75
C GLN A 340 -25.77 -27.13 6.86
N TRP A 341 -24.85 -26.45 6.20
CA TRP A 341 -24.73 -24.98 6.24
C TRP A 341 -25.35 -24.27 5.04
N GLY A 342 -26.06 -25.01 4.17
CA GLY A 342 -26.72 -24.42 3.00
C GLY A 342 -25.75 -23.82 1.98
N LEU A 343 -24.50 -24.31 1.95
CA LEU A 343 -23.47 -23.83 1.04
C LEU A 343 -23.72 -24.35 -0.39
N ILE A 344 -23.45 -23.51 -1.39
CA ILE A 344 -23.52 -23.82 -2.82
C ILE A 344 -22.11 -23.92 -3.42
N GLU A 345 -21.97 -24.32 -4.69
CA GLU A 345 -20.64 -24.41 -5.33
C GLU A 345 -19.98 -23.03 -5.45
N GLU A 346 -20.79 -22.00 -5.66
CA GLU A 346 -20.36 -20.61 -5.83
C GLU A 346 -19.70 -20.03 -4.58
N ASP A 347 -20.02 -20.54 -3.38
CA ASP A 347 -19.41 -20.11 -2.12
C ASP A 347 -17.94 -20.54 -2.00
N PHE A 348 -17.52 -21.54 -2.77
CA PHE A 348 -16.14 -22.02 -2.85
C PHE A 348 -15.31 -21.29 -3.91
N LEU A 349 -15.85 -20.23 -4.50
CA LEU A 349 -15.09 -19.38 -5.39
C LEU A 349 -14.25 -18.38 -4.57
N PRO A 350 -12.98 -18.14 -4.97
CA PRO A 350 -12.19 -17.08 -4.41
C PRO A 350 -12.91 -15.73 -4.49
N ARG A 351 -12.74 -14.91 -3.46
CA ARG A 351 -13.33 -13.56 -3.43
C ARG A 351 -12.87 -12.76 -4.65
N PRO A 352 -13.79 -12.16 -5.42
CA PRO A 352 -13.42 -11.28 -6.51
C PRO A 352 -12.72 -10.04 -5.96
N VAL A 353 -11.45 -9.87 -6.32
CA VAL A 353 -10.59 -8.74 -5.90
C VAL A 353 -11.26 -7.37 -6.20
N ARG A 354 -12.08 -7.29 -7.27
CA ARG A 354 -12.80 -6.07 -7.67
C ARG A 354 -13.99 -5.68 -6.77
N HIS A 355 -14.57 -6.61 -6.01
CA HIS A 355 -15.74 -6.32 -5.15
C HIS A 355 -15.38 -6.08 -3.68
N ILE A 356 -14.10 -6.12 -3.30
CA ILE A 356 -13.67 -5.67 -1.97
C ILE A 356 -13.95 -4.16 -1.77
N ASN A 357 -14.03 -3.39 -2.88
CA ASN A 357 -14.48 -2.00 -2.86
C ASN A 357 -16.01 -1.81 -2.74
N ASP A 358 -16.80 -2.84 -3.05
CA ASP A 358 -18.27 -2.84 -2.98
C ASP A 358 -18.82 -3.56 -1.74
N TYR A 359 -17.95 -4.16 -0.92
CA TYR A 359 -18.36 -4.89 0.27
C TYR A 359 -18.92 -3.91 1.31
N LYS A 360 -20.24 -3.93 1.49
CA LYS A 360 -20.92 -3.19 2.56
C LYS A 360 -20.48 -3.78 3.90
N PRO A 361 -20.00 -2.98 4.86
CA PRO A 361 -19.71 -3.48 6.20
C PRO A 361 -20.99 -4.08 6.82
N TYR A 362 -20.83 -5.21 7.51
CA TYR A 362 -21.89 -5.95 8.18
C TYR A 362 -22.75 -5.03 9.07
N THR A 363 -24.00 -4.78 8.67
CA THR A 363 -25.00 -4.11 9.51
C THR A 363 -25.53 -5.10 10.54
N GLN A 364 -25.68 -4.63 11.78
CA GLN A 364 -25.91 -5.35 13.04
C GLN A 364 -27.10 -6.32 13.15
N THR A 365 -27.81 -6.69 12.08
CA THR A 365 -29.19 -7.23 12.20
C THR A 365 -29.39 -8.70 11.81
N GLU A 366 -28.39 -9.45 11.34
CA GLU A 366 -28.63 -10.82 10.80
C GLU A 366 -27.78 -11.93 11.44
N ALA A 367 -27.49 -11.83 12.74
CA ALA A 367 -26.93 -12.96 13.47
C ALA A 367 -28.05 -13.94 13.88
N GLN A 368 -28.35 -14.95 13.05
CA GLN A 368 -28.91 -16.20 13.55
C GLN A 368 -27.79 -16.96 14.26
N VAL A 369 -27.80 -16.91 15.59
CA VAL A 369 -26.87 -17.63 16.45
C VAL A 369 -27.17 -19.13 16.34
N VAL A 370 -26.33 -19.87 15.64
CA VAL A 370 -26.26 -21.34 15.75
C VAL A 370 -25.18 -21.64 16.80
N PRO A 371 -25.45 -22.40 17.87
CA PRO A 371 -24.46 -22.69 18.89
C PRO A 371 -23.39 -23.63 18.33
N VAL A 372 -22.13 -23.18 18.31
CA VAL A 372 -20.98 -24.06 18.03
C VAL A 372 -20.63 -24.81 19.31
N GLN A 373 -20.98 -26.10 19.36
CA GLN A 373 -20.44 -27.01 20.37
C GLN A 373 -18.98 -27.33 20.01
N SER A 374 -18.07 -26.88 20.86
CA SER A 374 -16.70 -27.37 21.08
C SER A 374 -15.93 -27.83 19.84
N LEU A 375 -15.29 -26.90 19.15
CA LEU A 375 -14.16 -27.21 18.28
C LEU A 375 -12.88 -26.88 19.06
N ASN A 376 -12.20 -27.92 19.54
CA ASN A 376 -10.80 -27.80 19.92
C ASN A 376 -9.99 -27.47 18.65
N PRO A 377 -8.97 -26.59 18.76
CA PRO A 377 -8.06 -26.33 17.65
C PRO A 377 -7.26 -27.60 17.32
N ILE A 378 -7.22 -27.97 16.04
CA ILE A 378 -6.20 -28.85 15.45
C ILE A 378 -5.35 -27.99 14.54
#